data_AF-A0A957V5U7-F1
#
_entry.id   AF-A0A957V5U7-F1
#
_cell.length_a   1.000
_cell.length_b   1.000
_cell.length_c   1.000
_cell.angle_alpha   90.00
_cell.angle_beta   90.00
_cell.angle_gamma   90.00
#
_symmetry.space_group_name_H-M   'P 1'
#
loop_
_entity.id
_entity.type
_entity.pdbx_description
1 polymer ?
#
loop_
_entity_poly.entity_id
_entity_poly.type
_entity_poly.pdbx_seq_one_letter_code
_entity_poly.pdbx_strand_id
1 'polypeptide(L)'
;NRMWQITHDDVESIAIGAGILGTGGGGNPYLGKLYMQSILEQGYTVNVIGLDEIADDALVTEVGAMGAPTVGVEKLQNGQEPRWAVEALEEHIGRPIDAILCAEIGGSNSIQPLIAGA
;
A
#
# COMPACT_ATOMS: atom_id res chain seq x y z
N ASN A 1 -11.52 7.65 -18.06
CA ASN A 1 -11.30 6.47 -17.22
C ASN A 1 -9.90 5.92 -17.39
N ARG A 2 -9.02 6.32 -16.49
CA ARG A 2 -7.66 5.80 -16.24
C ARG A 2 -7.61 4.85 -15.04
N MET A 3 -8.75 4.44 -14.49
CA MET A 3 -8.81 3.35 -13.53
C MET A 3 -8.30 2.04 -14.14
N TRP A 4 -7.40 1.37 -13.43
CA TRP A 4 -6.91 0.03 -13.78
C TRP A 4 -6.72 -0.81 -12.52
N GLN A 5 -6.78 -2.13 -12.68
CA GLN A 5 -6.69 -3.07 -11.56
C GLN A 5 -5.29 -3.69 -11.52
N ILE A 6 -4.70 -3.76 -10.33
CA ILE A 6 -3.37 -4.34 -10.13
C ILE A 6 -3.38 -5.84 -10.41
N THR A 7 -2.36 -6.31 -11.13
CA THR A 7 -2.06 -7.72 -11.39
C THR A 7 -0.81 -8.17 -10.63
N HIS A 8 -0.53 -9.48 -10.62
CA HIS A 8 0.72 -10.01 -10.07
C HIS A 8 1.98 -9.43 -10.73
N ASP A 9 1.93 -9.20 -12.05
CA ASP A 9 3.05 -8.62 -12.80
C ASP A 9 3.27 -7.16 -12.45
N ASP A 10 2.19 -6.42 -12.16
CA ASP A 10 2.29 -5.04 -11.68
C ASP A 10 2.90 -4.97 -10.29
N VAL A 11 2.52 -5.89 -9.38
CA VAL A 11 3.12 -5.97 -8.04
C VAL A 11 4.63 -6.25 -8.12
N GLU A 12 5.07 -7.14 -9.02
CA GLU A 12 6.49 -7.40 -9.25
C GLU A 12 7.21 -6.17 -9.82
N SER A 13 6.61 -5.54 -10.83
CA SER A 13 7.18 -4.36 -11.48
C SER A 13 7.31 -3.17 -10.53
N ILE A 14 6.29 -2.93 -9.70
CA ILE A 14 6.29 -1.88 -8.67
C ILE A 14 7.36 -2.18 -7.61
N ALA A 15 7.45 -3.42 -7.12
CA ALA A 15 8.45 -3.79 -6.12
C ALA A 15 9.89 -3.58 -6.63
N ILE A 16 10.17 -3.95 -7.88
CA ILE A 16 11.48 -3.70 -8.51
C ILE A 16 11.73 -2.19 -8.66
N GLY A 17 10.74 -1.47 -9.21
CA GLY A 17 10.81 -0.03 -9.43
C GLY A 17 11.06 0.74 -8.13
N ALA A 18 10.32 0.44 -7.07
CA ALA A 18 10.50 1.04 -5.76
C ALA A 18 11.83 0.65 -5.09
N GLY A 19 12.31 -0.57 -5.30
CA GLY A 19 13.65 -0.97 -4.84
C GLY A 19 14.77 -0.15 -5.49
N ILE A 20 14.63 0.23 -6.76
CA ILE A 20 15.60 1.04 -7.50
C ILE A 20 15.44 2.53 -7.16
N LEU A 21 14.21 3.06 -7.28
CA LEU A 21 13.91 4.49 -7.15
C LEU A 21 13.88 4.96 -5.70
N GLY A 22 13.69 4.05 -4.74
CA GLY A 22 13.72 4.34 -3.31
C GLY A 22 15.11 4.71 -2.78
N THR A 23 16.19 4.56 -3.57
CA THR A 23 17.58 4.90 -3.18
C THR A 23 18.07 4.23 -1.88
N GLY A 24 17.49 3.09 -1.51
CA GLY A 24 17.75 2.36 -0.26
C GLY A 24 16.84 2.73 0.91
N GLY A 25 15.91 3.67 0.73
CA GLY A 25 14.86 4.04 1.69
C GLY A 25 13.59 3.18 1.60
N GLY A 26 12.69 3.35 2.59
CA GLY A 26 11.37 2.69 2.63
C GLY A 26 11.37 1.17 2.83
N GLY A 27 12.52 0.57 3.15
CA GLY A 27 12.67 -0.84 3.49
C GLY A 27 12.83 -1.77 2.29
N ASN A 28 12.83 -3.08 2.54
CA ASN A 28 12.92 -4.08 1.47
C ASN A 28 11.51 -4.42 0.96
N PRO A 29 11.21 -4.26 -0.35
CA PRO A 29 9.87 -4.52 -0.88
C PRO A 29 9.48 -6.00 -0.85
N TYR A 30 10.43 -6.93 -0.68
CA TYR A 30 10.22 -8.36 -0.85
C TYR A 30 9.05 -8.93 -0.03
N LEU A 31 9.00 -8.65 1.29
CA LEU A 31 7.93 -9.19 2.14
C LEU A 31 6.57 -8.58 1.81
N GLY A 32 6.53 -7.25 1.58
CA GLY A 32 5.30 -6.57 1.15
C GLY A 32 4.78 -7.10 -0.19
N LYS A 33 5.69 -7.33 -1.14
CA LYS A 33 5.39 -7.92 -2.45
C LYS A 33 4.74 -9.30 -2.32
N LEU A 34 5.35 -10.20 -1.56
CA LEU A 34 4.81 -11.55 -1.32
C LEU A 34 3.44 -11.47 -0.67
N TYR A 35 3.26 -10.55 0.29
CA TYR A 35 1.98 -10.40 0.96
C TYR A 35 0.89 -9.89 0.01
N MET A 36 1.19 -8.87 -0.80
CA MET A 36 0.25 -8.37 -1.81
C MET A 36 -0.10 -9.44 -2.85
N GLN A 37 0.87 -10.24 -3.30
CA GLN A 37 0.60 -11.37 -4.19
C GLN A 37 -0.35 -12.40 -3.55
N SER A 38 -0.15 -12.71 -2.26
CA SER A 38 -1.07 -13.60 -1.52
C SER A 38 -2.48 -13.01 -1.36
N ILE A 39 -2.62 -11.69 -1.24
CA ILE A 39 -3.91 -11.00 -1.22
C ILE A 39 -4.63 -11.17 -2.56
N LEU A 40 -3.92 -10.99 -3.69
CA LEU A 40 -4.49 -11.21 -5.03
C LEU A 40 -4.91 -12.68 -5.23
N GLU A 41 -4.11 -13.64 -4.75
CA GLU A 41 -4.45 -15.07 -4.79
C GLU A 41 -5.70 -15.43 -3.98
N GLN A 42 -5.98 -14.68 -2.93
CA GLN A 42 -7.20 -14.83 -2.12
C GLN A 42 -8.45 -14.23 -2.80
N GLY A 43 -8.29 -13.62 -3.97
CA GLY A 43 -9.38 -13.06 -4.76
C GLY A 43 -9.72 -11.61 -4.44
N TYR A 44 -8.92 -10.94 -3.61
CA TYR A 44 -9.03 -9.49 -3.40
C TYR A 44 -8.49 -8.72 -4.60
N THR A 45 -8.95 -7.49 -4.76
CA THR A 45 -8.63 -6.65 -5.91
C THR A 45 -8.34 -5.24 -5.45
N VAL A 46 -7.30 -4.61 -5.99
CA VAL A 46 -7.00 -3.20 -5.73
C VAL A 46 -7.01 -2.42 -7.05
N ASN A 47 -7.66 -1.27 -7.02
CA ASN A 47 -7.77 -0.36 -8.17
C ASN A 47 -6.82 0.82 -7.98
N VAL A 48 -6.09 1.15 -9.04
CA VAL A 48 -5.36 2.40 -9.16
C VAL A 48 -6.21 3.36 -9.97
N ILE A 49 -6.54 4.49 -9.34
CA ILE A 49 -7.37 5.55 -9.93
C ILE A 49 -6.53 6.75 -10.35
N GLY A 50 -6.98 7.45 -11.39
CA GLY A 50 -6.37 8.71 -11.80
C GLY A 50 -6.70 9.84 -10.82
N LEU A 51 -5.81 10.82 -10.67
CA LEU A 51 -6.10 12.00 -9.83
C LEU A 51 -7.31 12.80 -10.34
N ASP A 52 -7.57 12.75 -11.65
CA ASP A 52 -8.74 13.36 -12.30
C ASP A 52 -10.07 12.63 -12.02
N GLU A 53 -10.01 11.47 -11.37
CA GLU A 53 -11.18 10.65 -11.00
C GLU A 53 -11.56 10.79 -9.52
N ILE A 54 -10.76 11.52 -8.74
CA ILE A 54 -10.99 11.78 -7.31
C ILE A 54 -11.88 13.02 -7.17
N ALA A 55 -12.88 12.94 -6.30
CA ALA A 55 -13.75 14.09 -5.99
C ALA A 55 -12.99 15.18 -5.23
N ASP A 56 -13.34 16.46 -5.45
CA ASP A 56 -12.67 17.61 -4.82
C ASP A 56 -12.74 17.58 -3.27
N ASP A 57 -13.74 16.90 -2.71
CA ASP A 57 -13.98 16.74 -1.26
C ASP A 57 -13.63 15.34 -0.72
N ALA A 58 -12.97 14.52 -1.54
CA ALA A 58 -12.50 13.20 -1.15
C ALA A 58 -11.52 13.26 0.03
N LEU A 59 -11.69 12.37 0.99
CA LEU A 59 -10.76 12.18 2.08
C LEU A 59 -9.73 11.13 1.68
N VAL A 60 -8.50 11.59 1.47
CA VAL A 60 -7.38 10.75 1.07
C VAL A 60 -6.42 10.62 2.23
N THR A 61 -5.95 9.41 2.50
CA THR A 61 -4.90 9.15 3.50
C THR A 61 -3.71 8.44 2.88
N GLU A 62 -2.64 8.28 3.65
CA GLU A 62 -1.51 7.42 3.33
C GLU A 62 -1.34 6.34 4.40
N VAL A 63 -0.76 5.21 4.03
CA VAL A 63 -0.44 4.11 4.95
C VAL A 63 0.96 3.60 4.65
N GLY A 64 1.78 3.54 5.69
CA GLY A 64 3.14 3.05 5.61
C GLY A 64 3.64 2.53 6.96
N ALA A 65 4.83 1.94 6.95
CA ALA A 65 5.52 1.52 8.14
C ALA A 65 6.63 2.51 8.51
N MET A 66 6.80 2.73 9.81
CA MET A 66 7.95 3.44 10.37
C MET A 66 8.65 2.59 11.42
N GLY A 67 9.98 2.67 11.46
CA GLY A 67 10.80 1.97 12.45
C GLY A 67 12.11 1.45 11.87
N ALA A 68 12.77 0.57 12.62
CA ALA A 68 14.00 -0.08 12.18
C ALA A 68 13.69 -1.17 11.14
N PRO A 69 14.30 -1.13 9.94
CA PRO A 69 14.04 -2.14 8.90
C PRO A 69 14.31 -3.59 9.35
N THR A 70 15.30 -3.79 10.23
CA THR A 70 15.63 -5.12 10.76
C THR A 70 14.49 -5.74 11.55
N VAL A 71 13.71 -4.94 12.28
CA VAL A 71 12.58 -5.43 13.07
C VAL A 71 11.49 -6.00 12.16
N GLY A 72 11.23 -5.37 11.02
CA GLY A 72 10.24 -5.87 10.04
C GLY A 72 10.62 -7.23 9.43
N VAL A 73 11.91 -7.58 9.45
CA VAL A 73 12.41 -8.89 8.98
C VAL A 73 12.38 -9.94 10.10
N GLU A 74 12.69 -9.54 11.34
CA GLU A 74 12.73 -10.45 12.50
C GLU A 74 11.33 -10.76 13.07
N LYS A 75 10.41 -9.80 12.95
CA LYS A 75 9.03 -9.88 13.45
C LYS A 75 8.07 -9.62 12.30
N LEU A 76 7.68 -10.71 11.64
CA LEU A 76 6.71 -10.66 10.56
C LEU A 76 5.41 -10.00 11.02
N GLN A 77 4.90 -9.12 10.15
CA GLN A 77 3.61 -8.48 10.34
C GLN A 77 2.49 -9.53 10.29
N ASN A 78 1.39 -9.26 10.98
CA ASN A 78 0.17 -10.04 10.89
C ASN A 78 -0.48 -9.90 9.49
N GLY A 79 -0.27 -8.75 8.85
CA GLY A 79 -0.82 -8.38 7.55
C GLY A 79 -2.07 -7.50 7.64
N GLN A 80 -2.76 -7.51 8.78
CA GLN A 80 -3.97 -6.70 9.00
C GLN A 80 -3.66 -5.27 9.47
N GLU A 81 -2.40 -4.97 9.83
CA GLU A 81 -2.03 -3.66 10.36
C GLU A 81 -2.39 -2.48 9.45
N PRO A 82 -2.19 -2.55 8.11
CA PRO A 82 -2.58 -1.46 7.21
C PRO A 82 -4.09 -1.19 7.26
N ARG A 83 -4.90 -2.25 7.27
CA ARG A 83 -6.37 -2.16 7.39
C ARG A 83 -6.78 -1.55 8.73
N TRP A 84 -6.24 -2.05 9.84
CA TRP A 84 -6.56 -1.52 11.17
C TRP A 84 -6.18 -0.05 11.33
N ALA A 85 -5.09 0.38 10.69
CA ALA A 85 -4.70 1.79 10.68
C ALA A 85 -5.72 2.67 9.95
N VAL A 86 -6.23 2.21 8.80
CA VAL A 86 -7.30 2.91 8.05
C VAL A 86 -8.59 2.94 8.86
N GLU A 87 -9.06 1.79 9.36
CA GLU A 87 -10.30 1.69 10.14
C GLU A 87 -10.26 2.59 11.40
N ALA A 88 -9.12 2.63 12.11
CA ALA A 88 -8.95 3.49 13.27
C ALA A 88 -9.00 4.99 12.90
N LEU A 89 -8.46 5.37 11.74
CA LEU A 89 -8.51 6.73 11.25
C LEU A 89 -9.93 7.13 10.83
N GLU A 90 -10.64 6.24 10.14
CA GLU A 90 -12.06 6.43 9.78
C GLU A 90 -12.93 6.63 11.02
N GLU A 91 -12.74 5.81 12.06
CA GLU A 91 -13.45 5.96 13.33
C GLU A 91 -13.15 7.31 13.99
N HIS A 92 -11.88 7.73 13.99
CA HIS A 92 -11.48 8.99 14.59
C HIS A 92 -12.06 10.22 13.87
N ILE A 93 -12.06 10.20 12.53
CA ILE A 93 -12.56 11.31 11.72
C ILE A 93 -14.11 11.28 11.65
N GLY A 94 -14.72 10.10 11.79
CA GLY A 94 -16.17 9.91 11.69
C GLY A 94 -16.70 9.82 10.26
N ARG A 95 -15.83 9.50 9.28
CA ARG A 95 -16.20 9.25 7.88
C ARG A 95 -15.21 8.26 7.23
N PRO A 96 -15.63 7.49 6.21
CA PRO A 96 -14.74 6.62 5.46
C PRO A 96 -13.63 7.39 4.71
N ILE A 97 -12.50 6.71 4.47
CA ILE A 97 -11.45 7.14 3.56
C ILE A 97 -11.86 6.78 2.13
N ASP A 98 -11.77 7.76 1.23
CA ASP A 98 -12.18 7.61 -0.16
C ASP A 98 -11.05 7.03 -1.05
N ALA A 99 -9.79 7.31 -0.71
CA ALA A 99 -8.62 6.78 -1.42
C ALA A 99 -7.37 6.72 -0.54
N ILE A 100 -6.44 5.82 -0.88
CA ILE A 100 -5.12 5.71 -0.23
C ILE A 100 -4.05 6.12 -1.23
N LEU A 101 -3.22 7.09 -0.83
CA LEU A 101 -2.06 7.53 -1.60
C LEU A 101 -0.78 6.86 -1.07
N CYS A 102 0.18 6.68 -1.96
CA CYS A 102 1.51 6.22 -1.59
C CYS A 102 2.37 7.41 -1.17
N ALA A 103 2.79 7.45 0.09
CA ALA A 103 3.57 8.59 0.61
C ALA A 103 4.99 8.67 0.05
N GLU A 104 5.61 7.53 -0.27
CA GLU A 104 6.95 7.48 -0.84
C GLU A 104 7.14 6.28 -1.76
N ILE A 105 7.99 6.42 -2.78
CA ILE A 105 8.38 5.33 -3.69
C ILE A 105 9.38 4.35 -3.04
N GLY A 106 9.53 4.40 -1.71
CA GLY A 106 10.53 3.65 -0.97
C GLY A 106 10.08 2.21 -0.72
N GLY A 107 10.74 1.25 -1.37
CA GLY A 107 10.76 -0.15 -0.95
C GLY A 107 9.40 -0.75 -0.55
N SER A 108 9.28 -1.22 0.70
CA SER A 108 8.02 -1.79 1.21
C SER A 108 6.90 -0.76 1.37
N ASN A 109 7.21 0.51 1.64
CA ASN A 109 6.21 1.57 1.78
C ASN A 109 5.52 1.91 0.45
N SER A 110 6.07 1.49 -0.69
CA SER A 110 5.35 1.56 -1.97
C SER A 110 4.28 0.49 -2.14
N ILE A 111 4.30 -0.57 -1.31
CA ILE A 111 3.37 -1.71 -1.40
C ILE A 111 2.29 -1.65 -0.31
N GLN A 112 2.58 -1.10 0.86
CA GLN A 112 1.61 -0.98 1.97
C GLN A 112 0.28 -0.28 1.56
N PRO A 113 0.28 0.78 0.74
CA PRO A 113 -0.96 1.38 0.24
C PRO A 113 -1.81 0.42 -0.62
N LEU A 114 -1.16 -0.45 -1.41
CA LEU A 114 -1.86 -1.45 -2.23
C LEU A 114 -2.53 -2.50 -1.36
N ILE A 115 -1.83 -2.94 -0.30
CA ILE A 115 -2.36 -3.88 0.68
C ILE A 115 -3.56 -3.29 1.41
N ALA A 116 -3.48 -2.02 1.81
CA ALA A 116 -4.57 -1.34 2.51
C ALA A 116 -5.79 -1.08 1.61
N GLY A 117 -5.59 -0.92 0.29
CA GLY A 117 -6.64 -0.66 -0.68
C GLY A 117 -7.27 -1.90 -1.33
N ALA A 118 -6.86 -3.11 -0.93
CA ALA A 118 -7.35 -4.39 -1.46
C ALA A 118 -8.49 -4.98 -0.60
#